data_AF-A0A949FQU8-F1
#
_entry.id   AF-A0A949FQU8-F1
#
_cell.length_a   1.000
_cell.length_b   1.000
_cell.length_c   1.000
_cell.angle_alpha   90.00
_cell.angle_beta   90.00
_cell.angle_gamma   90.00
#
_symmetry.space_group_name_H-M   'P 1'
#
loop_
_entity.id
_entity.type
_entity.pdbx_description
1 polymer ?
#
loop_
_entity_poly.entity_id
_entity_poly.type
_entity_poly.pdbx_seq_one_letter_code
_entity_poly.pdbx_strand_id
1 'polypeptide(L)'
;MHRTNCERGRRPSVMKDPREWIDGYLDDALTPEQHAALQLWIKADPQHAKIFAEAALLHDRLQNAIAADSSVLQLPELRHPKNSLAPRERSFSSFSV
;
A
#
# COMPACT_ATOMS: atom_id res chain seq x y z
N MET A 1 -30.76 18.86 -19.83
CA MET A 1 -29.63 18.88 -18.89
C MET A 1 -28.65 17.79 -19.30
N HIS A 2 -27.65 18.10 -20.15
CA HIS A 2 -26.60 17.15 -20.53
C HIS A 2 -25.28 17.58 -19.86
N ARG A 3 -24.85 16.86 -18.84
CA ARG A 3 -23.49 16.93 -18.29
C ARG A 3 -22.86 15.56 -18.40
N THR A 4 -22.08 15.35 -19.46
CA THR A 4 -21.05 14.31 -19.53
C THR A 4 -19.90 14.84 -20.38
N ASN A 5 -19.18 15.84 -19.86
CA ASN A 5 -17.88 16.19 -20.39
C ASN A 5 -16.84 15.26 -19.74
N CYS A 6 -16.81 14.00 -20.19
CA CYS A 6 -15.75 13.06 -19.84
C CYS A 6 -14.65 13.18 -20.89
N GLU A 7 -13.90 14.29 -20.87
CA GLU A 7 -12.66 14.42 -21.62
C GLU A 7 -11.56 13.57 -20.95
N ARG A 8 -11.64 12.25 -21.14
CA ARG A 8 -10.54 11.32 -20.82
C ARG A 8 -9.50 11.30 -21.94
N GLY A 9 -9.19 12.48 -22.48
CA GLY A 9 -8.22 12.69 -23.54
C GLY A 9 -6.82 12.92 -22.99
N ARG A 10 -6.25 11.97 -22.25
CA ARG A 10 -4.80 11.97 -22.04
C ARG A 10 -4.18 11.49 -23.35
N ARG A 11 -3.90 12.45 -24.26
CA ARG A 11 -3.06 12.23 -25.46
C ARG A 11 -1.81 11.45 -25.04
N PRO A 12 -1.22 10.59 -25.89
CA PRO A 12 0.11 10.05 -25.66
C PRO A 12 1.10 11.21 -25.79
N SER A 13 1.25 11.97 -24.70
CA SER A 13 2.39 12.83 -24.50
C SER A 13 3.57 11.88 -24.45
N VAL A 14 4.45 11.98 -25.45
CA VAL A 14 5.83 11.51 -25.29
C VAL A 14 6.32 12.23 -24.04
N MET A 15 6.32 11.52 -22.90
CA MET A 15 6.65 12.08 -21.60
C MET A 15 8.04 12.70 -21.70
N LYS A 16 8.08 14.04 -21.68
CA LYS A 16 9.31 14.83 -21.83
C LYS A 16 9.86 15.26 -20.48
N ASP A 17 9.02 15.27 -19.45
CA ASP A 17 9.39 15.70 -18.12
C ASP A 17 9.81 14.50 -17.26
N PRO A 18 10.99 14.52 -16.63
CA PRO A 18 11.44 13.43 -15.75
C PRO A 18 10.48 13.10 -14.61
N ARG A 19 9.69 14.09 -14.18
CA ARG A 19 8.67 13.92 -13.15
C ARG A 19 7.57 12.95 -13.58
N GLU A 20 7.14 13.00 -14.83
CA GLU A 20 6.10 12.11 -15.35
C GLU A 20 6.56 10.64 -15.35
N TRP A 21 7.84 10.40 -15.61
CA TRP A 21 8.42 9.05 -15.50
C TRP A 21 8.51 8.58 -14.05
N ILE A 22 8.87 9.46 -13.12
CA ILE A 22 8.93 9.14 -11.70
C ILE A 22 7.52 8.83 -11.17
N ASP A 23 6.55 9.68 -11.47
CA ASP A 23 5.16 9.50 -11.03
C ASP A 23 4.59 8.19 -11.61
N GLY A 24 4.80 7.95 -12.91
CA GLY A 24 4.38 6.70 -13.56
C GLY A 24 5.05 5.45 -12.97
N TYR A 25 6.30 5.56 -12.50
CA TYR A 25 7.00 4.45 -11.83
C TYR A 25 6.36 4.11 -10.49
N LEU A 26 6.05 5.15 -9.71
CA LEU A 26 5.47 4.99 -8.38
C LEU A 26 4.03 4.47 -8.45
N ASP A 27 3.29 4.83 -9.50
CA ASP A 27 1.93 4.37 -9.75
C ASP A 27 1.85 3.02 -10.51
N ASP A 28 2.99 2.35 -10.78
CA ASP A 28 3.08 1.12 -11.60
C ASP A 28 2.38 1.24 -12.97
N ALA A 29 2.47 2.43 -13.57
CA ALA A 29 1.76 2.82 -14.79
C ALA A 29 2.69 3.00 -16.01
N LEU A 30 3.99 2.75 -15.86
CA LEU A 30 4.97 2.83 -16.95
C LEU A 30 4.92 1.59 -17.85
N THR A 31 5.09 1.80 -19.15
CA THR A 31 5.39 0.69 -20.07
C THR A 31 6.85 0.25 -19.93
N PRO A 32 7.21 -0.96 -20.40
CA PRO A 32 8.59 -1.44 -20.36
C PRO A 32 9.61 -0.51 -21.04
N GLU A 33 9.21 0.13 -22.14
CA GLU A 33 10.05 1.09 -22.86
C GLU A 33 10.30 2.36 -22.04
N GLN A 34 9.27 2.81 -21.31
CA GLN A 34 9.37 3.98 -20.44
C GLN A 34 10.19 3.66 -19.19
N HIS A 35 10.10 2.44 -18.66
CA HIS A 35 11.00 1.95 -17.61
C HIS A 35 12.47 1.99 -18.05
N ALA A 36 12.76 1.56 -19.28
CA ALA A 36 14.12 1.62 -19.83
C ALA A 36 14.61 3.08 -19.98
N ALA A 37 13.75 3.98 -20.46
CA ALA A 37 14.07 5.41 -20.57
C ALA A 37 14.34 6.05 -19.19
N LEU A 38 13.51 5.76 -18.18
CA LEU A 38 13.72 6.20 -16.81
C LEU A 38 15.04 5.67 -16.25
N GLN A 39 15.34 4.39 -16.45
CA GLN A 39 16.58 3.80 -15.96
C GLN A 39 17.82 4.43 -16.61
N LEU A 40 17.76 4.75 -17.91
CA LEU A 40 18.81 5.48 -18.60
C LEU A 40 18.97 6.89 -18.04
N TRP A 41 17.86 7.59 -17.78
CA TRP A 41 17.89 8.93 -17.19
C TRP A 41 18.50 8.94 -15.78
N ILE A 42 18.12 7.99 -14.91
CA ILE A 42 18.68 7.82 -13.57
C ILE A 42 20.19 7.60 -13.62
N LYS A 43 20.67 6.78 -14.58
CA LYS A 43 22.10 6.47 -14.74
C LYS A 43 22.92 7.59 -15.36
N ALA A 44 22.28 8.55 -16.03
CA ALA A 44 22.97 9.62 -16.75
C ALA A 44 23.62 10.66 -15.82
N ASP A 45 23.02 10.95 -14.66
CA ASP A 45 23.53 11.93 -13.69
C ASP A 45 23.21 11.48 -12.25
N PRO A 46 24.18 11.49 -11.31
CA PRO A 46 23.89 11.24 -9.89
C PRO A 46 22.82 12.15 -9.28
N GLN A 47 22.62 13.37 -9.80
CA GLN A 47 21.51 14.24 -9.39
C GLN A 47 20.15 13.66 -9.76
N HIS A 48 20.03 12.99 -10.91
CA HIS A 48 18.78 12.31 -11.31
C HIS A 48 18.45 11.17 -10.35
N ALA A 49 19.46 10.39 -9.95
CA ALA A 49 19.29 9.34 -8.95
C ALA A 49 18.84 9.89 -7.59
N LYS A 50 19.40 11.05 -7.18
CA LYS A 50 18.97 11.73 -5.95
C LYS A 50 17.50 12.18 -6.02
N ILE A 51 17.10 12.82 -7.13
CA ILE A 51 15.72 13.26 -7.34
C ILE A 51 14.75 12.07 -7.29
N PHE A 52 15.11 10.97 -7.98
CA PHE A 52 14.32 9.74 -7.95
C PHE A 52 14.18 9.17 -6.53
N ALA A 53 15.29 9.09 -5.80
CA ALA A 53 15.30 8.56 -4.43
C ALA A 53 14.44 9.42 -3.49
N GLU A 54 14.52 10.75 -3.58
CA GLU A 54 13.71 11.66 -2.76
C GLU A 54 12.21 11.48 -3.03
N ALA A 55 11.82 11.35 -4.30
CA ALA A 55 10.43 11.13 -4.69
C ALA A 55 9.91 9.76 -4.20
N ALA A 56 10.70 8.69 -4.38
CA ALA A 56 10.33 7.35 -3.92
C ALA A 56 10.17 7.28 -2.39
N LEU A 57 11.06 7.93 -1.65
CA LEU A 57 11.02 7.97 -0.19
C LEU A 57 9.79 8.74 0.32
N LEU A 58 9.43 9.85 -0.34
CA LEU A 58 8.20 10.58 -0.04
C LEU A 58 6.97 9.70 -0.31
N HIS A 59 6.94 9.01 -1.45
CA HIS A 59 5.83 8.15 -1.83
C HIS A 59 5.63 7.00 -0.83
N ASP A 60 6.70 6.31 -0.45
CA ASP A 60 6.67 5.25 0.57
C ASP A 60 6.15 5.78 1.92
N ARG A 61 6.64 6.94 2.38
CA ARG A 61 6.16 7.57 3.62
C ARG A 61 4.68 7.91 3.57
N LEU A 62 4.19 8.43 2.44
CA LEU A 62 2.78 8.75 2.25
C LEU A 62 1.93 7.47 2.25
N GLN A 63 2.33 6.44 1.51
CA GLN A 63 1.62 5.15 1.52
C GLN A 63 1.57 4.55 2.93
N ASN A 64 2.70 4.58 3.66
CA ASN A 64 2.78 4.08 5.02
C ASN A 64 1.89 4.87 5.99
N ALA A 65 1.81 6.20 5.85
CA ALA A 65 0.92 7.02 6.66
C ALA A 65 -0.56 6.72 6.38
N ILE A 66 -0.95 6.59 5.11
CA ILE A 66 -2.31 6.23 4.71
C ILE A 66 -2.66 4.80 5.20
N ALA A 67 -1.72 3.86 5.10
CA ALA A 67 -1.87 2.51 5.61
C ALA A 67 -2.01 2.48 7.14
N ALA A 68 -1.23 3.29 7.86
CA ALA A 68 -1.33 3.42 9.31
C ALA A 68 -2.70 3.96 9.75
N ASP A 69 -3.23 4.99 9.07
CA ASP A 69 -4.55 5.53 9.39
C ASP A 69 -5.69 4.56 9.05
N SER A 70 -5.56 3.79 7.97
CA SER A 70 -6.54 2.75 7.60
C SER A 70 -6.52 1.52 8.53
N SER A 71 -5.42 1.28 9.25
CA SER A 71 -5.31 0.20 10.24
C SER A 71 -6.13 0.45 11.51
N VAL A 72 -6.62 1.68 11.75
CA VAL A 72 -7.51 2.00 12.88
C VAL A 72 -8.90 1.35 12.72
N LEU A 73 -9.27 0.88 11.51
CA LEU A 73 -10.49 0.11 11.28
C LEU A 73 -10.29 -1.41 11.40
N GLN A 74 -9.12 -1.87 11.87
CA GLN A 74 -8.97 -3.23 12.35
C GLN A 74 -9.54 -3.30 13.78
N LEU A 75 -10.87 -3.42 13.85
CA LEU A 75 -11.61 -3.74 15.08
C LEU A 75 -10.83 -4.84 15.83
N PRO A 76 -10.42 -4.66 17.09
CA PRO A 76 -9.83 -5.75 17.83
C PRO A 76 -10.91 -6.83 17.92
N GLU A 77 -10.70 -7.92 17.18
CA GLU A 77 -11.52 -9.12 17.27
C GLU A 77 -11.59 -9.47 18.77
N LEU A 78 -12.80 -9.37 19.30
CA LEU A 78 -13.10 -9.67 20.68
C LEU A 78 -12.73 -11.13 20.93
N ARG A 79 -11.53 -11.35 21.49
CA ARG A 79 -11.11 -12.59 22.12
C ARG A 79 -12.14 -12.98 23.19
N HIS A 80 -13.20 -13.63 22.78
CA HIS A 80 -14.07 -14.40 23.63
C HIS A 80 -13.52 -15.83 23.64
N PRO A 81 -12.92 -16.31 24.74
CA PRO A 81 -12.85 -17.75 24.94
C PRO A 81 -14.27 -18.26 25.20
N LYS A 82 -15.03 -18.52 24.14
CA LYS A 82 -16.25 -19.35 24.18
C LYS A 82 -15.85 -20.82 24.21
N ASN A 83 -15.19 -21.25 25.29
CA ASN A 83 -15.28 -22.65 25.71
C ASN A 83 -16.13 -22.70 26.97
N SER A 84 -17.43 -22.65 26.71
CA SER A 84 -18.49 -23.12 27.59
C SER A 84 -18.23 -24.58 27.94
N LEU A 85 -17.78 -24.84 29.16
CA LEU A 85 -18.06 -26.09 29.86
C LEU A 85 -18.82 -25.72 31.12
N ALA A 86 -20.14 -25.90 31.04
CA ALA A 86 -21.08 -25.76 32.14
C ALA A 86 -20.91 -26.95 33.13
N PRO A 87 -21.73 -27.06 34.18
CA PRO A 87 -21.26 -27.07 35.56
C PRO A 87 -21.26 -28.47 36.20
N ARG A 88 -20.48 -28.59 37.28
CA ARG A 88 -20.78 -29.34 38.51
C ARG A 88 -21.24 -30.80 38.34
N GLU A 89 -20.39 -31.74 38.78
CA GLU A 89 -20.83 -32.78 39.72
C GLU A 89 -19.69 -33.11 40.68
N ARG A 90 -20.01 -33.02 41.98
CA ARG A 90 -19.22 -33.59 43.06
C ARG A 90 -19.26 -35.11 42.90
N SER A 91 -18.10 -35.76 42.96
CA SER A 91 -18.04 -37.11 43.51
C SER A 91 -17.00 -37.12 44.63
N PHE A 92 -17.53 -37.08 45.84
CA PHE A 92 -16.83 -37.56 47.03
C PHE A 92 -16.92 -39.09 47.04
N SER A 93 -15.77 -39.76 47.03
CA SER A 93 -15.53 -41.07 47.66
C SER A 93 -14.02 -41.16 47.87
N SER A 94 -13.46 -40.91 49.06
CA SER A 94 -13.39 -41.83 50.21
C SER A 94 -13.09 -43.28 49.78
N PHE A 95 -11.83 -43.73 49.88
CA PHE A 95 -11.40 -44.76 50.84
C PHE A 95 -9.89 -45.07 50.74
N SER A 96 -9.38 -45.62 51.83
CA SER A 96 -8.00 -45.79 52.30
C SER A 96 -7.12 -46.84 51.60
N VAL A 97 -5.80 -46.77 51.85
CA VAL A 97 -4.99 -47.82 52.52
C VAL A 97 -3.76 -47.20 53.15
#